data_AF-A0A958MKT7-F1
#
_entry.id   AF-A0A958MKT7-F1
#
_cell.length_a   1.000
_cell.length_b   1.000
_cell.length_c   1.000
_cell.angle_alpha   90.00
_cell.angle_beta   90.00
_cell.angle_gamma   90.00
#
_symmetry.space_group_name_H-M   'P 1'
#
loop_
_entity.id
_entity.type
_entity.pdbx_description
1 polymer ?
#
loop_
_entity_poly.entity_id
_entity_poly.type
_entity_poly.pdbx_seq_one_letter_code
_entity_poly.pdbx_strand_id
1 'polypeptide(L)'
;MKLERLVFVLLVFVLGLQSWSQEKTDQIELTDLISDIVKTTKDEQDVKQVFWIPKIYWELALKDSPYGNEAVINEINTIVDNYEIFAVSDIQMTAFSGVKKNELKSVKLIIDNEFYKPIDHLPDDLEALLNSLLPVFKKMLGEYGSSIEIIVFDNSNKVTPSMLEQGQFSIEVNGTVFDYRLPLSSLVPKKVCPVDNKTHNGNWVYCPWHGEKLN
;
A
#
# COMPACT_ATOMS: atom_id res chain seq x y z
N MET A 1 -7.68 5.80 62.28
CA MET A 1 -6.83 6.23 61.14
C MET A 1 -5.70 5.23 61.02
N LYS A 2 -5.42 4.68 59.82
CA LYS A 2 -4.37 3.67 59.52
C LYS A 2 -4.80 2.25 59.96
N LEU A 3 -5.39 1.44 59.08
CA LEU A 3 -4.63 0.47 58.28
C LEU A 3 -5.30 0.17 56.92
N GLU A 4 -6.59 0.48 56.77
CA GLU A 4 -7.39 0.17 55.57
C GLU A 4 -7.02 1.03 54.35
N ARG A 5 -6.48 2.24 54.57
CA ARG A 5 -5.99 3.10 53.47
C ARG A 5 -4.63 2.69 52.91
N LEU A 6 -3.89 1.78 53.58
CA LEU A 6 -2.58 1.35 53.11
C LEU A 6 -2.67 0.22 52.06
N VAL A 7 -3.74 -0.59 52.12
CA VAL A 7 -3.96 -1.71 51.18
C VAL A 7 -4.37 -1.20 49.79
N PHE A 8 -5.06 -0.06 49.72
CA PHE A 8 -5.51 0.51 48.45
C PHE A 8 -4.39 1.18 47.64
N VAL A 9 -3.31 1.64 48.29
CA VAL A 9 -2.17 2.28 47.60
C VAL A 9 -1.20 1.24 47.02
N LEU A 10 -1.11 0.04 47.61
CA LEU A 10 -0.25 -1.02 47.08
C LEU A 10 -0.87 -1.77 45.89
N LEU A 11 -2.21 -1.78 45.76
CA LEU A 11 -2.91 -2.51 44.70
C LEU A 11 -2.97 -1.73 43.37
N VAL A 12 -2.74 -0.42 43.40
CA VAL A 12 -2.63 0.42 42.19
C VAL A 12 -1.21 0.37 41.59
N PHE A 13 -0.20 -0.04 42.36
CA PHE A 13 1.18 -0.07 41.87
C PHE A 13 1.54 -1.32 41.04
N VAL A 14 0.70 -2.35 41.04
CA VAL A 14 0.92 -3.59 40.25
C VAL A 14 0.28 -3.52 38.86
N LEU A 15 -0.60 -2.56 38.60
CA LEU A 15 -1.23 -2.37 37.27
C LEU A 15 -0.40 -1.48 36.32
N GLY A 16 0.73 -0.96 36.78
CA GLY A 16 1.54 0.02 36.03
C GLY A 16 2.68 -0.54 35.15
N LEU A 17 2.90 -1.85 35.09
CA LEU A 17 4.05 -2.44 34.35
C LEU A 17 3.67 -3.57 33.39
N GLN A 18 2.45 -3.53 32.84
CA GLN A 18 2.08 -4.33 31.67
C GLN A 18 1.77 -3.39 30.51
N SER A 19 2.64 -2.42 30.24
CA SER A 19 2.83 -1.95 28.86
C SER A 19 3.51 -3.09 28.11
N TRP A 20 2.72 -4.10 27.75
CA TRP A 20 3.07 -4.99 26.67
C TRP A 20 3.24 -4.08 25.47
N SER A 21 4.50 -3.79 25.12
CA SER A 21 4.86 -3.50 23.75
C SER A 21 4.22 -4.64 22.95
N GLN A 22 3.11 -4.38 22.29
CA GLN A 22 2.58 -5.29 21.28
C GLN A 22 3.66 -5.31 20.21
N GLU A 23 4.60 -6.24 20.35
CA GLU A 23 5.42 -6.70 19.26
C GLU A 23 4.42 -7.09 18.17
N LYS A 24 4.35 -6.27 17.10
CA LYS A 24 3.50 -6.59 15.96
C LYS A 24 3.90 -8.00 15.54
N THR A 25 2.98 -8.95 15.71
CA THR A 25 3.13 -10.32 15.21
C THR A 25 3.61 -10.25 13.76
N ASP A 26 4.42 -11.21 13.30
CA ASP A 26 4.91 -11.36 11.92
C ASP A 26 3.79 -11.48 10.84
N GLN A 27 2.53 -11.20 11.20
CA GLN A 27 1.42 -11.12 10.26
C GLN A 27 1.46 -9.78 9.53
N ILE A 28 1.43 -9.85 8.21
CA ILE A 28 1.34 -8.67 7.36
C ILE A 28 -0.02 -8.01 7.59
N GLU A 29 -0.01 -6.82 8.15
CA GLU A 29 -1.19 -5.99 8.35
C GLU A 29 -1.55 -5.26 7.05
N LEU A 30 -2.81 -5.35 6.62
CA LEU A 30 -3.28 -4.68 5.38
C LEU A 30 -2.99 -3.18 5.40
N THR A 31 -3.10 -2.54 6.56
CA THR A 31 -2.82 -1.11 6.73
C THR A 31 -1.36 -0.75 6.48
N ASP A 32 -0.42 -1.59 6.92
CA ASP A 32 1.00 -1.41 6.66
C ASP A 32 1.27 -1.59 5.16
N LEU A 33 0.66 -2.59 4.52
CA LEU A 33 0.77 -2.78 3.06
C LEU A 33 0.23 -1.57 2.29
N ILE A 34 -0.96 -1.07 2.63
CA ILE A 34 -1.57 0.12 1.98
C ILE A 34 -0.62 1.32 2.05
N SER A 35 0.07 1.52 3.19
CA SER A 35 1.01 2.64 3.34
C SER A 35 2.23 2.56 2.40
N ASP A 36 2.61 1.35 2.00
CA ASP A 36 3.71 1.10 1.08
C ASP A 36 3.29 1.29 -0.39
N ILE A 37 2.07 0.85 -0.74
CA ILE A 37 1.59 0.76 -2.14
C ILE A 37 0.73 1.92 -2.60
N VAL A 38 0.27 2.79 -1.69
CA VAL A 38 -0.41 4.05 -2.03
C VAL A 38 0.56 5.21 -1.91
N LYS A 39 0.71 5.98 -2.98
CA LYS A 39 1.51 7.21 -3.04
C LYS A 39 0.63 8.39 -3.44
N THR A 40 0.80 9.51 -2.75
CA THR A 40 0.07 10.74 -3.03
C THR A 40 1.06 11.89 -3.19
N THR A 41 0.86 12.70 -4.22
CA THR A 41 1.45 14.03 -4.33
C THR A 41 0.33 15.05 -4.23
N LYS A 42 0.60 16.16 -3.54
CA LYS A 42 -0.35 17.26 -3.38
C LYS A 42 0.40 18.56 -3.55
N ASP A 43 -0.05 19.38 -4.48
CA ASP A 43 0.42 20.73 -4.70
C ASP A 43 -0.78 21.67 -4.70
N GLU A 44 -0.89 22.52 -3.67
CA GLU A 44 -2.07 23.34 -3.40
C GLU A 44 -3.41 22.55 -3.48
N GLN A 45 -4.13 22.71 -4.59
CA GLN A 45 -5.41 22.08 -4.90
C GLN A 45 -5.25 20.83 -5.77
N ASP A 46 -4.12 20.66 -6.45
CA ASP A 46 -3.85 19.51 -7.30
C ASP A 46 -3.40 18.33 -6.46
N VAL A 47 -4.09 17.20 -6.61
CA VAL A 47 -3.83 15.95 -5.91
C VAL A 47 -3.70 14.85 -6.96
N LYS A 48 -2.57 14.17 -6.95
CA LYS A 48 -2.38 12.94 -7.72
C LYS A 48 -2.12 11.78 -6.77
N GLN A 49 -2.84 10.69 -6.94
CA GLN A 49 -2.65 9.49 -6.17
C GLN A 49 -2.48 8.29 -7.09
N VAL A 50 -1.56 7.42 -6.72
CA VAL A 50 -1.37 6.13 -7.35
C VAL A 50 -1.41 5.07 -6.27
N PHE A 51 -2.25 4.07 -6.48
CA PHE A 51 -2.37 2.90 -5.66
C PHE A 51 -1.99 1.69 -6.51
N TRP A 52 -0.80 1.13 -6.28
CA TRP A 52 -0.40 -0.16 -6.84
C TRP A 52 -1.18 -1.28 -6.16
N ILE A 53 -1.85 -2.14 -6.94
CA ILE A 53 -2.71 -3.22 -6.45
C ILE A 53 -2.00 -4.55 -6.77
N PRO A 54 -1.00 -4.96 -5.98
CA PRO A 54 -0.29 -6.21 -6.21
C PRO A 54 -1.16 -7.41 -5.83
N LYS A 55 -0.78 -8.60 -6.30
CA LYS A 55 -1.45 -9.87 -5.99
C LYS A 55 -1.77 -10.07 -4.49
N ILE A 56 -0.79 -9.80 -3.62
CA ILE A 56 -0.92 -9.94 -2.16
C ILE A 56 -2.01 -9.04 -1.54
N TYR A 57 -2.34 -7.91 -2.19
CA TYR A 57 -3.41 -7.04 -1.70
C TYR A 57 -4.75 -7.77 -1.69
N TRP A 58 -5.05 -8.57 -2.70
CA TRP A 58 -6.31 -9.30 -2.82
C TRP A 58 -6.48 -10.32 -1.70
N GLU A 59 -5.40 -11.04 -1.38
CA GLU A 59 -5.37 -12.01 -0.29
C GLU A 59 -5.65 -11.34 1.04
N LEU A 60 -4.95 -10.23 1.34
CA LEU A 60 -5.11 -9.51 2.61
C LEU A 60 -6.45 -8.78 2.72
N ALA A 61 -6.94 -8.17 1.63
CA ALA A 61 -8.21 -7.45 1.63
C ALA A 61 -9.42 -8.39 1.77
N LEU A 62 -9.30 -9.64 1.33
CA LEU A 62 -10.38 -10.62 1.39
C LEU A 62 -10.27 -11.57 2.59
N LYS A 63 -9.13 -11.65 3.27
CA LYS A 63 -8.90 -12.57 4.39
C LYS A 63 -10.02 -12.58 5.44
N ASP A 64 -10.52 -11.40 5.81
CA ASP A 64 -11.57 -11.24 6.83
C ASP A 64 -12.96 -10.99 6.21
N SER A 65 -13.09 -11.12 4.89
CA SER A 65 -14.34 -10.92 4.15
C SER A 65 -15.17 -12.21 4.11
N PRO A 66 -16.51 -12.14 4.20
CA PRO A 66 -17.37 -13.30 3.99
C PRO A 66 -17.28 -13.89 2.57
N TYR A 67 -16.63 -13.17 1.64
CA TYR A 67 -16.40 -13.59 0.25
C TYR A 67 -14.98 -14.14 0.01
N GLY A 68 -14.09 -14.10 1.01
CA GLY A 68 -12.67 -14.47 0.87
C GLY A 68 -12.34 -15.92 1.14
N ASN A 69 -13.11 -16.86 0.56
CA ASN A 69 -12.67 -18.26 0.61
C ASN A 69 -11.47 -18.49 -0.33
N GLU A 70 -10.68 -19.52 -0.07
CA GLU A 70 -9.45 -19.81 -0.84
C GLU A 70 -9.71 -19.97 -2.34
N ALA A 71 -10.84 -20.54 -2.75
CA ALA A 71 -11.16 -20.74 -4.17
C ALA A 71 -11.33 -19.40 -4.89
N VAL A 72 -12.04 -18.45 -4.28
CA VAL A 72 -12.23 -17.09 -4.82
C VAL A 72 -10.91 -16.33 -4.85
N ILE A 73 -10.10 -16.42 -3.80
CA ILE A 73 -8.79 -15.77 -3.75
C ILE A 73 -7.88 -16.32 -4.86
N ASN A 74 -7.85 -17.64 -5.05
CA ASN A 74 -7.06 -18.27 -6.11
C ASN A 74 -7.53 -17.89 -7.51
N GLU A 75 -8.84 -17.76 -7.72
CA GLU A 75 -9.42 -17.30 -8.98
C GLU A 75 -8.99 -15.86 -9.30
N ILE A 76 -9.15 -14.93 -8.34
CA ILE A 76 -8.69 -13.54 -8.49
C ILE A 76 -7.19 -13.51 -8.77
N ASN A 77 -6.41 -14.25 -7.99
CA ASN A 77 -4.96 -14.36 -8.15
C ASN A 77 -4.55 -14.87 -9.52
N THR A 78 -5.33 -15.76 -10.13
CA THR A 78 -5.09 -16.27 -11.49
C THR A 78 -5.40 -15.21 -12.54
N ILE A 79 -6.48 -14.46 -12.36
CA ILE A 79 -6.88 -13.38 -13.28
C ILE A 79 -5.82 -12.25 -13.30
N VAL A 80 -5.27 -11.90 -12.14
CA VAL A 80 -4.34 -10.75 -12.00
C VAL A 80 -2.86 -11.11 -12.14
N ASP A 81 -2.49 -12.41 -12.19
CA ASP A 81 -1.10 -12.88 -12.10
C ASP A 81 -0.17 -12.23 -13.14
N ASN A 82 -0.72 -12.01 -14.34
CA ASN A 82 0.03 -11.49 -15.49
C ASN A 82 -0.08 -9.96 -15.67
N TYR A 83 -0.50 -9.23 -14.64
CA TYR A 83 -0.79 -7.81 -14.75
C TYR A 83 -0.27 -6.98 -13.58
N GLU A 84 0.30 -5.82 -13.90
CA GLU A 84 0.48 -4.75 -12.93
C GLU A 84 -0.71 -3.80 -12.99
N ILE A 85 -1.41 -3.68 -11.86
CA ILE A 85 -2.67 -2.96 -11.76
C ILE A 85 -2.46 -1.73 -10.87
N PHE A 86 -2.90 -0.57 -11.36
CA PHE A 86 -2.84 0.69 -10.63
C PHE A 86 -4.20 1.36 -10.62
N ALA A 87 -4.67 1.76 -9.45
CA ALA A 87 -5.73 2.75 -9.33
C ALA A 87 -5.07 4.15 -9.31
N VAL A 88 -5.39 4.98 -10.30
CA VAL A 88 -4.80 6.29 -10.49
C VAL A 88 -5.87 7.36 -10.40
N SER A 89 -5.60 8.43 -9.67
CA SER A 89 -6.40 9.66 -9.70
C SER A 89 -5.50 10.86 -9.92
N ASP A 90 -5.96 11.77 -10.77
CA ASP A 90 -5.36 13.10 -10.98
C ASP A 90 -6.52 14.09 -10.92
N ILE A 91 -6.56 14.89 -9.86
CA ILE A 91 -7.70 15.75 -9.57
C ILE A 91 -7.25 17.12 -9.06
N GLN A 92 -8.14 18.08 -9.22
CA GLN A 92 -8.08 19.38 -8.59
C GLN A 92 -9.22 19.52 -7.59
N MET A 93 -8.90 19.87 -6.33
CA MET A 93 -9.87 20.21 -5.31
C MET A 93 -10.57 21.52 -5.68
N THR A 94 -11.91 21.54 -5.66
CA THR A 94 -12.68 22.76 -5.96
C THR A 94 -13.59 23.15 -4.80
N ALA A 95 -13.91 24.44 -4.70
CA ALA A 95 -14.74 24.97 -3.62
C ALA A 95 -16.20 24.48 -3.64
N PHE A 96 -16.70 23.99 -4.79
CA PHE A 96 -18.12 23.67 -4.97
C PHE A 96 -18.39 22.20 -5.30
N SER A 97 -17.64 21.59 -6.23
CA SER A 97 -17.81 20.17 -6.59
C SER A 97 -17.03 19.21 -5.68
N GLY A 98 -16.20 19.74 -4.79
CA GLY A 98 -15.26 18.98 -3.98
C GLY A 98 -14.04 18.52 -4.78
N VAL A 99 -14.25 17.94 -5.97
CA VAL A 99 -13.20 17.46 -6.86
C VAL A 99 -13.52 17.73 -8.34
N LYS A 100 -12.48 17.97 -9.13
CA LYS A 100 -12.53 18.03 -10.59
C LYS A 100 -11.48 17.06 -11.12
N LYS A 101 -11.90 16.08 -11.91
CA LYS A 101 -10.99 15.10 -12.53
C LYS A 101 -10.20 15.75 -13.66
N ASN A 102 -8.88 15.57 -13.64
CA ASN A 102 -7.99 15.87 -14.75
C ASN A 102 -7.90 14.65 -15.68
N GLU A 103 -7.73 14.87 -16.97
CA GLU A 103 -7.55 13.80 -17.94
C GLU A 103 -6.17 13.14 -17.78
N LEU A 104 -6.11 11.81 -17.73
CA LEU A 104 -4.86 11.04 -17.74
C LEU A 104 -4.31 10.94 -19.16
N LYS A 105 -3.56 11.95 -19.60
CA LYS A 105 -2.99 12.03 -20.96
C LYS A 105 -1.78 11.13 -21.17
N SER A 106 -1.04 10.85 -20.10
CA SER A 106 0.15 10.00 -20.15
C SER A 106 0.29 9.23 -18.85
N VAL A 107 0.25 7.90 -18.95
CA VAL A 107 0.61 6.99 -17.86
C VAL A 107 1.63 5.98 -18.37
N LYS A 108 2.74 5.79 -17.65
CA LYS A 108 3.81 4.86 -18.02
C LYS A 108 4.34 4.14 -16.79
N LEU A 109 4.57 2.86 -16.91
CA LEU A 109 5.33 2.07 -15.93
C LEU A 109 6.81 2.06 -16.34
N ILE A 110 7.70 2.22 -15.37
CA ILE A 110 9.15 2.32 -15.57
C ILE A 110 9.82 1.24 -14.71
N ILE A 111 10.45 0.25 -15.33
CA ILE A 111 11.20 -0.82 -14.65
C ILE A 111 12.56 -0.91 -15.35
N ASP A 112 13.65 -0.91 -14.60
CA ASP A 112 15.02 -1.01 -15.14
C ASP A 112 15.30 -0.04 -16.31
N ASN A 113 14.79 1.19 -16.20
CA ASN A 113 14.88 2.25 -17.21
C ASN A 113 14.12 1.98 -18.54
N GLU A 114 13.35 0.89 -18.62
CA GLU A 114 12.42 0.63 -19.72
C GLU A 114 11.03 1.22 -19.45
N PHE A 115 10.37 1.70 -20.51
CA PHE A 115 9.05 2.28 -20.44
C PHE A 115 7.99 1.32 -20.98
N TYR A 116 6.97 1.06 -20.18
CA TYR A 116 5.82 0.26 -20.57
C TYR A 116 4.58 1.13 -20.63
N LYS A 117 3.75 0.88 -21.65
CA LYS A 117 2.45 1.53 -21.83
C LYS A 117 1.35 0.64 -21.26
N PRO A 118 0.24 1.23 -20.78
CA PRO A 118 -0.95 0.48 -20.43
C PRO A 118 -1.46 -0.32 -21.63
N ILE A 119 -2.16 -1.42 -21.36
CA ILE A 119 -2.88 -2.14 -22.40
C ILE A 119 -4.21 -1.45 -22.70
N ASP A 120 -4.57 -1.37 -23.99
CA ASP A 120 -5.79 -0.71 -24.44
C ASP A 120 -7.05 -1.57 -24.26
N HIS A 121 -6.88 -2.90 -24.30
CA HIS A 121 -7.95 -3.88 -24.19
C HIS A 121 -7.64 -4.87 -23.08
N LEU A 122 -8.54 -4.92 -22.10
CA LEU A 122 -8.48 -5.88 -21.00
C LEU A 122 -9.11 -7.20 -21.44
N PRO A 123 -8.61 -8.37 -20.99
CA PRO A 123 -9.35 -9.61 -21.07
C PRO A 123 -10.67 -9.51 -20.30
N ASP A 124 -11.72 -10.18 -20.80
CA ASP A 124 -13.08 -10.11 -20.26
C ASP A 124 -13.15 -10.33 -18.72
N ASP A 125 -12.46 -11.35 -18.21
CA ASP A 125 -12.48 -11.68 -16.78
C ASP A 125 -11.80 -10.60 -15.93
N LEU A 126 -10.68 -10.04 -16.42
CA LEU A 126 -9.98 -8.96 -15.74
C LEU A 126 -10.81 -7.67 -15.76
N GLU A 127 -11.43 -7.36 -16.90
CA GLU A 127 -12.32 -6.20 -17.02
C GLU A 127 -13.51 -6.32 -16.07
N ALA A 128 -14.17 -7.49 -16.01
CA ALA A 128 -15.29 -7.75 -15.12
C ALA A 128 -14.88 -7.59 -13.64
N LEU A 129 -13.73 -8.15 -13.25
CA LEU A 129 -13.17 -8.02 -11.90
C LEU A 129 -12.93 -6.54 -11.56
N LEU A 130 -12.22 -5.79 -12.42
CA LEU A 130 -11.85 -4.40 -12.14
C LEU A 130 -13.06 -3.45 -12.14
N ASN A 131 -14.03 -3.67 -13.04
CA ASN A 131 -15.27 -2.90 -13.07
C ASN A 131 -16.11 -3.10 -11.80
N SER A 132 -15.97 -4.24 -11.12
CA SER A 132 -16.61 -4.47 -9.82
C SER A 132 -16.00 -3.65 -8.67
N LEU A 133 -14.75 -3.18 -8.81
CA LEU A 133 -14.06 -2.38 -7.79
C LEU A 133 -14.45 -0.90 -7.81
N LEU A 134 -14.71 -0.33 -8.98
CA LEU A 134 -14.99 1.11 -9.12
C LEU A 134 -16.14 1.59 -8.20
N PRO A 135 -17.26 0.86 -8.06
CA PRO A 135 -18.31 1.20 -7.10
C PRO A 135 -17.83 1.19 -5.64
N VAL A 136 -16.90 0.31 -5.28
CA VAL A 136 -16.33 0.23 -3.92
C VAL A 136 -15.55 1.50 -3.62
N PHE A 137 -14.68 1.93 -4.54
CA PHE A 137 -13.95 3.19 -4.40
C PHE A 137 -14.90 4.38 -4.27
N LYS A 138 -15.91 4.48 -5.13
CA LYS A 138 -16.93 5.55 -5.05
C LYS A 138 -17.68 5.53 -3.71
N LYS A 139 -18.06 4.34 -3.22
CA LYS A 139 -18.75 4.20 -1.93
C LYS A 139 -17.87 4.63 -0.76
N MET A 140 -16.58 4.29 -0.79
CA MET A 140 -15.63 4.57 0.30
C MET A 140 -15.12 6.02 0.29
N LEU A 141 -14.86 6.58 -0.89
CA LEU A 141 -14.17 7.86 -1.07
C LEU A 141 -15.08 8.95 -1.66
N GLY A 142 -16.36 8.66 -1.88
CA GLY A 142 -17.32 9.61 -2.44
C GLY A 142 -16.91 10.06 -3.86
N GLU A 143 -17.02 11.36 -4.12
CA GLU A 143 -16.67 11.94 -5.42
C GLU A 143 -15.19 11.79 -5.77
N TYR A 144 -14.30 11.71 -4.78
CA TYR A 144 -12.89 11.37 -5.02
C TYR A 144 -12.77 9.97 -5.63
N GLY A 145 -13.52 9.00 -5.11
CA GLY A 145 -13.54 7.63 -5.63
C GLY A 145 -14.07 7.54 -7.07
N SER A 146 -15.02 8.41 -7.44
CA SER A 146 -15.51 8.53 -8.83
C SER A 146 -14.43 9.00 -9.82
N SER A 147 -13.32 9.59 -9.35
CA SER A 147 -12.24 10.07 -10.21
C SER A 147 -11.17 9.02 -10.54
N ILE A 148 -11.20 7.88 -9.84
CA ILE A 148 -10.21 6.82 -10.00
C ILE A 148 -10.37 6.14 -11.37
N GLU A 149 -9.25 5.96 -12.04
CA GLU A 149 -9.10 5.17 -13.26
C GLU A 149 -8.21 3.97 -12.97
N ILE A 150 -8.61 2.79 -13.43
CA ILE A 150 -7.76 1.61 -13.34
C ILE A 150 -6.88 1.54 -14.58
N ILE A 151 -5.57 1.50 -14.36
CA ILE A 151 -4.55 1.38 -15.38
C ILE A 151 -3.89 0.02 -15.23
N VAL A 152 -3.79 -0.71 -16.34
CA VAL A 152 -3.27 -2.09 -16.35
C VAL A 152 -2.09 -2.18 -17.31
N PHE A 153 -1.03 -2.85 -16.88
CA PHE A 153 0.12 -3.19 -17.71
C PHE A 153 0.26 -4.70 -17.79
N ASP A 154 0.40 -5.24 -19.00
CA ASP A 154 0.71 -6.66 -19.21
C ASP A 154 2.18 -6.93 -18.86
N ASN A 155 2.39 -7.86 -17.92
CA ASN A 155 3.69 -8.29 -17.43
C ASN A 155 4.08 -9.72 -17.90
N SER A 156 3.24 -10.40 -18.69
CA SER A 156 3.39 -11.82 -19.10
C SER A 156 4.71 -12.15 -19.80
N ASN A 157 5.34 -11.16 -20.43
CA ASN A 157 6.59 -11.31 -21.18
C ASN A 157 7.73 -10.43 -20.63
N LYS A 158 7.61 -9.92 -19.40
CA LYS A 158 8.49 -8.86 -18.86
C LYS A 158 8.93 -9.15 -17.44
N VAL A 159 9.93 -8.39 -17.00
CA VAL A 159 10.38 -8.38 -15.61
C VAL A 159 9.28 -7.72 -14.77
N THR A 160 8.66 -8.49 -13.89
CA THR A 160 7.72 -8.00 -12.88
C THR A 160 8.49 -7.53 -11.64
N PRO A 161 8.15 -6.36 -11.05
CA PRO A 161 8.79 -5.93 -9.82
C PRO A 161 8.51 -6.92 -8.68
N SER A 162 9.54 -7.60 -8.19
CA SER A 162 9.40 -8.49 -7.05
C SER A 162 9.24 -7.70 -5.76
N MET A 163 8.12 -7.92 -5.05
CA MET A 163 7.82 -7.22 -3.80
C MET A 163 8.78 -7.55 -2.64
N LEU A 164 9.53 -8.65 -2.75
CA LEU A 164 10.39 -9.20 -1.70
C LEU A 164 11.88 -9.07 -2.00
N GLU A 165 12.24 -8.75 -3.24
CA GLU A 165 13.63 -8.60 -3.65
C GLU A 165 14.04 -7.13 -3.71
N GLN A 166 15.35 -6.89 -3.68
CA GLN A 166 15.89 -5.55 -3.84
C GLN A 166 15.63 -5.05 -5.26
N GLY A 167 15.09 -3.85 -5.37
CA GLY A 167 14.79 -3.25 -6.65
C GLY A 167 14.04 -1.94 -6.51
N GLN A 168 13.68 -1.37 -7.64
CA GLN A 168 12.80 -0.22 -7.69
C GLN A 168 12.06 -0.20 -9.02
N PHE A 169 10.89 0.38 -9.01
CA PHE A 169 10.18 0.74 -10.22
C PHE A 169 9.43 2.04 -9.97
N SER A 170 8.96 2.66 -11.04
CA SER A 170 8.23 3.91 -10.95
C SER A 170 7.01 3.89 -11.87
N ILE A 171 6.00 4.67 -11.52
CA ILE A 171 4.91 5.00 -12.44
C ILE A 171 4.90 6.51 -12.66
N GLU A 172 4.87 6.92 -13.92
CA GLU A 172 4.74 8.32 -14.33
C GLU A 172 3.30 8.58 -14.71
N VAL A 173 2.68 9.58 -14.08
CA VAL A 173 1.31 10.04 -14.35
C VAL A 173 1.33 11.53 -14.67
N ASN A 174 1.02 11.88 -15.92
CA ASN A 174 1.02 13.25 -16.41
C ASN A 174 2.32 14.01 -16.02
N GLY A 175 3.47 13.36 -16.20
CA GLY A 175 4.81 13.91 -15.89
C GLY A 175 5.22 13.85 -14.41
N THR A 176 4.34 13.43 -13.49
CA THR A 176 4.69 13.21 -12.09
C THR A 176 5.12 11.76 -11.88
N VAL A 177 6.32 11.56 -11.33
CA VAL A 177 6.90 10.24 -11.07
C VAL A 177 6.62 9.80 -9.63
N PHE A 178 6.15 8.58 -9.47
CA PHE A 178 5.93 7.92 -8.19
C PHE A 178 6.85 6.71 -8.08
N ASP A 179 7.86 6.80 -7.20
CA ASP A 179 8.86 5.75 -7.01
C ASP A 179 8.45 4.74 -5.93
N TYR A 180 8.62 3.46 -6.25
CA TYR A 180 8.47 2.35 -5.33
C TYR A 180 9.83 1.70 -5.10
N ARG A 181 10.26 1.65 -3.82
CA ARG A 181 11.48 0.94 -3.41
C ARG A 181 11.11 -0.44 -2.89
N LEU A 182 11.82 -1.45 -3.37
CA LEU A 182 11.61 -2.85 -3.03
C LEU A 182 12.77 -3.39 -2.18
N PRO A 183 12.52 -4.33 -1.25
CA PRO A 183 11.22 -4.90 -0.94
C PRO A 183 10.27 -3.91 -0.27
N LEU A 184 8.97 -4.20 -0.30
CA LEU A 184 7.99 -3.43 0.46
C LEU A 184 8.25 -3.59 1.95
N SER A 185 8.25 -2.48 2.69
CA SER A 185 8.67 -2.43 4.09
C SER A 185 7.74 -3.19 5.06
N SER A 186 6.51 -3.44 4.61
CA SER A 186 5.44 -4.21 5.25
C SER A 186 5.58 -5.71 5.04
N LEU A 187 6.35 -6.15 4.04
CA LEU A 187 6.51 -7.56 3.67
C LEU A 187 7.82 -8.18 4.16
N VAL A 188 8.67 -7.40 4.83
CA VAL A 188 9.94 -7.87 5.38
C VAL A 188 10.05 -7.53 6.86
N PRO A 189 10.73 -8.39 7.65
CA PRO A 189 10.95 -8.13 9.08
C PRO A 189 11.58 -6.76 9.30
N LYS A 190 11.13 -6.06 10.35
CA LYS A 190 11.77 -4.82 10.77
C LYS A 190 13.21 -5.10 11.18
N LYS A 191 14.08 -4.11 10.99
CA LYS A 191 15.51 -4.20 11.33
C LYS A 191 15.85 -3.33 12.52
N VAL A 192 16.98 -3.60 13.17
CA VAL A 192 17.42 -2.90 14.39
C VAL A 192 18.75 -2.20 14.15
N CYS A 193 18.86 -0.95 14.63
CA CYS A 193 20.14 -0.25 14.63
C CYS A 193 21.08 -0.82 15.71
N PRO A 194 22.33 -1.20 15.39
CA PRO A 194 23.25 -1.76 16.37
C PRO A 194 23.73 -0.74 17.42
N VAL A 195 23.55 0.57 17.17
CA VAL A 195 24.07 1.64 18.04
C VAL A 195 23.11 1.97 19.18
N ASP A 196 21.82 2.12 18.88
CA ASP A 196 20.80 2.53 19.85
C ASP A 196 19.67 1.51 20.04
N ASN A 197 19.76 0.37 19.35
CA ASN A 197 18.81 -0.73 19.40
C ASN A 197 17.37 -0.35 18.99
N LYS A 198 17.20 0.73 18.22
CA LYS A 198 15.88 1.13 17.71
C LYS A 198 15.48 0.35 16.46
N THR A 199 14.19 0.05 16.39
CA THR A 199 13.56 -0.61 15.24
C THR A 199 13.31 0.35 14.09
N HIS A 200 13.60 -0.10 12.87
CA HIS A 200 13.50 0.63 11.63
C HIS A 200 12.89 -0.22 10.52
N ASN A 201 12.60 0.39 9.38
CA ASN A 201 12.01 -0.29 8.23
C ASN A 201 12.91 -1.42 7.72
N GLY A 202 12.31 -2.57 7.44
CA GLY A 202 13.04 -3.76 7.01
C GLY A 202 13.71 -3.62 5.64
N ASN A 203 13.18 -2.73 4.79
CA ASN A 203 13.75 -2.44 3.47
C ASN A 203 14.92 -1.44 3.52
N TRP A 204 15.31 -0.95 4.69
CA TRP A 204 16.49 -0.09 4.83
C TRP A 204 17.78 -0.90 4.99
N VAL A 205 18.87 -0.38 4.42
CA VAL A 205 20.21 -0.99 4.54
C VAL A 205 20.99 -0.37 5.71
N TYR A 206 20.89 0.94 5.88
CA TYR A 206 21.63 1.70 6.89
C TYR A 206 20.68 2.52 7.78
N CYS A 207 21.08 2.72 9.03
CA CYS A 207 20.42 3.63 9.96
C CYS A 207 20.56 5.07 9.46
N PRO A 208 19.47 5.85 9.28
CA PRO A 208 19.58 7.22 8.78
C PRO A 208 20.18 8.19 9.79
N TRP A 209 20.28 7.79 11.06
CA TRP A 209 20.86 8.62 12.13
C TRP A 209 22.33 8.30 12.40
N HIS A 210 22.69 7.01 12.47
CA HIS A 210 24.03 6.56 12.85
C HIS A 210 24.89 6.12 11.65
N GLY A 211 24.31 5.94 10.47
CA GLY A 211 25.03 5.45 9.28
C GLY A 211 25.45 3.98 9.34
N GLU A 212 25.23 3.30 10.47
CA GLU A 212 25.55 1.88 10.65
C GLU A 212 24.57 0.96 9.92
N LYS A 213 25.08 -0.19 9.47
CA LYS A 213 24.27 -1.22 8.82
C LYS A 213 23.23 -1.76 9.81
N LEU A 214 21.98 -1.87 9.35
CA LEU A 214 20.90 -2.42 10.17
C LEU A 214 20.94 -3.95 10.18
N ASN A 215 20.63 -4.53 11.35
CA ASN A 215 20.54 -5.98 11.56
C ASN A 215 19.10 -6.48 11.44
#